data_AF-A0A8V5GK18-F1
#
_entry.id   AF-A0A8V5GK18-F1
#
_cell.length_a   1.000
_cell.length_b   1.000
_cell.length_c   1.000
_cell.angle_alpha   90.00
_cell.angle_beta   90.00
_cell.angle_gamma   90.00
#
_symmetry.space_group_name_H-M   'P 1'
#
loop_
_entity.id
_entity.type
_entity.pdbx_description
1 polymer ?
#
loop_
_entity_poly.entity_id
_entity_poly.type
_entity_poly.pdbx_seq_one_letter_code
_entity_poly.pdbx_strand_id
1 'polypeptide(L)'
;MAEVRSGGDNGGDNGGHGGRGAPGPARTELLSTVVDAFLEKLTAAGSFQRFSSCYRGFCRLRPELTGSVHSQFVPQLRDSIRAEFREVMEEANLEAVLNHLDGIVEDGEPQEEPAWRPSGIPEDDARSALVPSLLQHRSCLLRALRTKQEENRKAAESVLEGRGRIRELQEQIQAHRQGWKVPEGRELAPAPPWGSSGSLSSGVLVPPLPGTQ
;
A
#
# COMPACT_ATOMS: atom_id res chain seq x y z
N MET A 1 -48.91 48.65 16.28
CA MET A 1 -50.23 48.13 15.85
C MET A 1 -50.03 47.52 14.47
N ALA A 2 -50.37 46.27 14.18
CA ALA A 2 -50.77 45.20 15.09
C ALA A 2 -50.24 43.85 14.55
N GLU A 3 -50.12 42.91 15.49
CA GLU A 3 -49.78 41.51 15.32
C GLU A 3 -50.59 40.78 14.23
N VAL A 4 -49.96 39.77 13.62
CA VAL A 4 -50.63 38.57 13.13
C VAL A 4 -50.02 37.37 13.84
N ARG A 5 -50.85 36.62 14.57
CA ARG A 5 -50.52 35.36 15.25
C ARG A 5 -51.34 34.22 14.65
N SER A 6 -50.68 33.14 14.24
CA SER A 6 -51.12 31.73 14.21
C SER A 6 -50.14 30.93 13.34
N GLY A 7 -49.76 29.69 13.64
CA GLY A 7 -50.20 28.82 14.73
C GLY A 7 -50.49 27.42 14.19
N GLY A 8 -49.79 26.41 14.71
CA GLY A 8 -49.89 25.01 14.29
C GLY A 8 -48.72 24.57 13.38
N ASP A 9 -48.10 23.39 13.45
CA ASP A 9 -47.99 22.24 14.37
C ASP A 9 -47.64 21.02 13.48
N ASN A 10 -47.13 19.94 14.08
CA ASN A 10 -46.61 18.72 13.44
C ASN A 10 -45.38 18.88 12.53
N GLY A 11 -44.42 17.94 12.53
CA GLY A 11 -44.44 16.62 13.17
C GLY A 11 -44.50 15.52 12.12
N GLY A 12 -43.33 14.99 11.79
CA GLY A 12 -43.13 13.86 10.89
C GLY A 12 -41.97 14.12 9.92
N ASP A 13 -41.18 13.14 9.53
CA ASP A 13 -41.00 11.74 9.96
C ASP A 13 -39.83 11.20 9.09
N ASN A 14 -39.23 10.10 9.52
CA ASN A 14 -38.52 9.14 8.67
C ASN A 14 -37.32 9.62 7.82
N GLY A 15 -36.28 10.13 8.51
CA GLY A 15 -34.90 9.98 8.06
C GLY A 15 -34.35 8.60 8.41
N GLY A 16 -34.99 7.53 7.91
CA GLY A 16 -34.60 6.14 8.19
C GLY A 16 -33.25 5.80 7.59
N HIS A 17 -32.16 6.04 8.32
CA HIS A 17 -30.85 5.53 7.96
C HIS A 17 -30.93 4.01 7.85
N GLY A 18 -30.64 3.50 6.64
CA GLY A 18 -30.81 2.11 6.28
C GLY A 18 -30.21 1.20 7.34
N GLY A 19 -31.03 0.25 7.82
CA GLY A 19 -30.61 -0.67 8.86
C GLY A 19 -29.33 -1.38 8.41
N ARG A 20 -28.23 -1.10 9.10
CA ARG A 20 -27.01 -1.91 9.05
C ARG A 20 -27.44 -3.32 9.41
N GLY A 21 -27.61 -4.16 8.38
CA GLY A 21 -28.16 -5.50 8.54
C GLY A 21 -27.37 -6.21 9.63
N ALA A 22 -28.07 -6.80 10.61
CA ALA A 22 -27.40 -7.56 11.64
C ALA A 22 -26.48 -8.59 10.96
N PRO A 23 -25.21 -8.74 11.41
CA PRO A 23 -24.29 -9.68 10.80
C PRO A 23 -24.97 -11.04 10.78
N GLY A 24 -25.05 -11.62 9.58
CA GLY A 24 -25.64 -12.95 9.40
C GLY A 24 -24.84 -13.99 10.20
N PRO A 25 -25.42 -15.18 10.48
CA PRO A 25 -24.66 -16.28 11.05
C PRO A 25 -23.42 -16.55 10.20
N ALA A 26 -22.28 -16.81 10.85
CA ALA A 26 -21.00 -16.94 10.16
C ALA A 26 -21.07 -18.08 9.13
N ARG A 27 -20.33 -17.96 8.01
CA ARG A 27 -20.42 -18.97 6.93
C ARG A 27 -19.99 -20.37 7.40
N THR A 28 -19.16 -20.44 8.42
CA THR A 28 -18.73 -21.64 9.14
C THR A 28 -19.86 -22.31 9.93
N GLU A 29 -20.67 -21.52 10.64
CA GLU A 29 -21.88 -21.99 11.36
C GLU A 29 -22.95 -22.47 10.37
N LEU A 30 -23.15 -21.74 9.28
CA LEU A 30 -24.08 -22.12 8.20
C LEU A 30 -23.68 -23.47 7.58
N LEU A 31 -22.40 -23.66 7.26
CA LEU A 31 -21.90 -24.91 6.70
C LEU A 31 -22.09 -26.08 7.68
N SER A 32 -21.76 -25.88 8.96
CA SER A 32 -21.98 -26.87 10.02
C SER A 32 -23.46 -27.24 10.16
N THR A 33 -24.34 -26.25 10.11
CA THR A 33 -25.81 -26.43 10.16
C THR A 33 -26.32 -27.25 8.98
N VAL A 34 -25.77 -27.02 7.77
CA VAL A 34 -26.14 -27.78 6.57
C VAL A 34 -25.69 -29.24 6.67
N VAL A 35 -24.49 -29.51 7.21
CA VAL A 35 -23.98 -30.88 7.44
C VAL A 35 -24.86 -31.62 8.46
N ASP A 36 -25.24 -30.97 9.55
CA ASP A 36 -26.12 -31.57 10.56
C ASP A 36 -27.52 -31.83 10.01
N ALA A 37 -28.09 -30.89 9.25
CA ALA A 37 -29.36 -31.10 8.56
C ALA A 37 -29.29 -32.27 7.56
N PHE A 38 -28.17 -32.43 6.83
CA PHE A 38 -27.93 -33.57 5.94
C PHE A 38 -27.86 -34.90 6.71
N LEU A 39 -27.11 -34.96 7.81
CA LEU A 39 -26.98 -36.16 8.66
C LEU A 39 -28.32 -36.59 9.26
N GLU A 40 -29.17 -35.64 9.67
CA GLU A 40 -30.53 -35.92 10.14
C GLU A 40 -31.42 -36.50 9.01
N LYS A 41 -31.36 -35.94 7.80
CA LYS A 41 -32.10 -36.50 6.65
C LYS A 41 -31.60 -37.89 6.26
N LEU A 42 -30.29 -38.12 6.29
CA LEU A 42 -29.67 -39.42 6.04
C LEU A 42 -30.13 -40.45 7.09
N THR A 43 -30.11 -40.08 8.37
CA THR A 43 -30.55 -40.92 9.49
C THR A 43 -32.04 -41.26 9.40
N ALA A 44 -32.90 -40.27 9.10
CA ALA A 44 -34.32 -40.49 8.86
C ALA A 44 -34.58 -41.39 7.63
N ALA A 45 -33.76 -41.28 6.59
CA ALA A 45 -33.83 -42.15 5.42
C ALA A 45 -33.33 -43.58 5.71
N GLY A 46 -32.35 -43.73 6.60
CA GLY A 46 -31.78 -44.99 7.07
C GLY A 46 -32.51 -45.62 8.26
N SER A 47 -33.78 -45.29 8.51
CA SER A 47 -34.51 -45.75 9.69
C SER A 47 -34.61 -47.28 9.81
N PHE A 48 -34.68 -47.80 11.04
CA PHE A 48 -34.73 -49.24 11.31
C PHE A 48 -35.88 -49.95 10.59
N GLN A 49 -37.02 -49.27 10.39
CA GLN A 49 -38.15 -49.79 9.61
C GLN A 49 -37.76 -50.07 8.16
N ARG A 50 -37.02 -49.17 7.50
CA ARG A 50 -36.58 -49.38 6.11
C ARG A 50 -35.49 -50.45 6.04
N PHE A 51 -34.53 -50.39 6.97
CA PHE A 51 -33.45 -51.39 7.08
C PHE A 51 -34.01 -52.82 7.24
N SER A 52 -34.91 -53.03 8.21
CA SER A 52 -35.55 -54.33 8.44
C SER A 52 -36.49 -54.76 7.31
N SER A 53 -37.11 -53.81 6.59
CA SER A 53 -37.94 -54.11 5.41
C SER A 53 -37.15 -54.67 4.22
N CYS A 54 -35.85 -54.38 4.13
CA CYS A 54 -34.92 -54.94 3.15
C CYS A 54 -34.37 -56.32 3.59
N TYR A 55 -34.09 -56.49 4.89
CA TYR A 55 -33.46 -57.70 5.45
C TYR A 55 -34.44 -58.69 6.12
N ARG A 56 -35.72 -58.72 5.68
CA ARG A 56 -36.85 -59.42 6.35
C ARG A 56 -36.62 -60.89 6.74
N GLY A 57 -35.77 -61.63 6.01
CA GLY A 57 -35.43 -63.00 6.35
C GLY A 57 -34.56 -63.07 7.60
N PHE A 58 -33.49 -62.27 7.63
CA PHE A 58 -32.56 -62.17 8.76
C PHE A 58 -33.24 -61.58 10.00
N CYS A 59 -34.06 -60.54 9.83
CA CYS A 59 -34.81 -59.92 10.93
C CYS A 59 -35.76 -60.89 11.63
N ARG A 60 -36.38 -61.81 10.88
CA ARG A 60 -37.28 -62.85 11.44
C ARG A 60 -36.53 -63.96 12.17
N LEU A 61 -35.29 -64.24 11.77
CA LEU A 61 -34.44 -65.26 12.41
C LEU A 61 -33.75 -64.73 13.68
N ARG A 62 -33.22 -63.50 13.64
CA ARG A 62 -32.51 -62.87 14.77
C ARG A 62 -32.79 -61.36 14.85
N PRO A 63 -33.96 -60.96 15.41
CA PRO A 63 -34.34 -59.55 15.51
C PRO A 63 -33.39 -58.75 16.42
N GLU A 64 -32.97 -59.32 17.56
CA GLU A 64 -32.08 -58.69 18.54
C GLU A 64 -30.73 -58.29 17.92
N LEU A 65 -30.09 -59.24 17.23
CA LEU A 65 -28.83 -59.00 16.51
C LEU A 65 -29.00 -57.94 15.42
N THR A 66 -30.11 -57.97 14.67
CA THR A 66 -30.39 -56.99 13.62
C THR A 66 -30.57 -55.59 14.20
N GLY A 67 -31.28 -55.46 15.33
CA GLY A 67 -31.43 -54.21 16.07
C GLY A 67 -30.08 -53.68 16.54
N SER A 68 -29.27 -54.54 17.17
CA SER A 68 -27.93 -54.20 17.66
C SER A 68 -26.97 -53.73 16.55
N VAL A 69 -27.02 -54.37 15.36
CA VAL A 69 -26.22 -53.95 14.21
C VAL A 69 -26.66 -52.58 13.70
N HIS A 70 -27.97 -52.34 13.56
CA HIS A 70 -28.47 -51.05 13.09
C HIS A 70 -28.18 -49.91 14.09
N SER A 71 -28.35 -50.17 15.39
CA SER A 71 -28.07 -49.20 16.45
C SER A 71 -26.57 -48.86 16.61
N GLN A 72 -25.68 -49.71 16.11
CA GLN A 72 -24.23 -49.41 16.03
C GLN A 72 -23.88 -48.71 14.71
N PHE A 73 -24.39 -49.22 13.59
CA PHE A 73 -24.08 -48.74 12.25
C PHE A 73 -24.45 -47.28 12.04
N VAL A 74 -25.66 -46.86 12.45
CA VAL A 74 -26.14 -45.49 12.19
C VAL A 74 -25.31 -44.43 12.95
N PRO A 75 -25.04 -44.56 14.26
CA PRO A 75 -24.11 -43.67 14.94
C PRO A 75 -22.69 -43.72 14.37
N GLN A 76 -22.14 -44.92 14.10
CA GLN A 76 -20.79 -45.04 13.52
C GLN A 76 -20.65 -44.33 12.17
N LEU A 77 -21.64 -44.46 11.29
CA LEU A 77 -21.67 -43.77 10.00
C LEU A 77 -21.75 -42.23 10.18
N ARG A 78 -22.63 -41.76 11.06
CA ARG A 78 -22.77 -40.33 11.35
C ARG A 78 -21.49 -39.73 11.95
N ASP A 79 -20.91 -40.42 12.92
CA ASP A 79 -19.75 -39.96 13.67
C ASP A 79 -18.48 -40.04 12.79
N SER A 80 -18.38 -41.03 11.90
CA SER A 80 -17.37 -41.09 10.83
C SER A 80 -17.51 -39.91 9.86
N ILE A 81 -18.68 -39.70 9.24
CA ILE A 81 -18.89 -38.56 8.32
C ILE A 81 -18.58 -37.21 9.00
N ARG A 82 -18.92 -37.06 10.29
CA ARG A 82 -18.60 -35.85 11.05
C ARG A 82 -17.11 -35.71 11.37
N ALA A 83 -16.39 -36.82 11.54
CA ALA A 83 -14.93 -36.81 11.69
C ALA A 83 -14.24 -36.42 10.37
N GLU A 84 -14.58 -37.08 9.26
CA GLU A 84 -14.06 -36.77 7.92
C GLU A 84 -14.35 -35.30 7.54
N PHE A 85 -15.56 -34.80 7.83
CA PHE A 85 -15.90 -33.40 7.59
C PHE A 85 -15.05 -32.42 8.42
N ARG A 86 -14.75 -32.77 9.69
CA ARG A 86 -13.86 -31.95 10.53
C ARG A 86 -12.43 -31.98 10.00
N GLU A 87 -11.94 -33.15 9.61
CA GLU A 87 -10.60 -33.31 9.02
C GLU A 87 -10.46 -32.44 7.76
N VAL A 88 -11.42 -32.50 6.83
CA VAL A 88 -11.45 -31.64 5.64
C VAL A 88 -11.53 -30.14 6.00
N MET A 89 -12.29 -29.75 7.02
CA MET A 89 -12.34 -28.36 7.50
C MET A 89 -10.98 -27.88 8.05
N GLU A 90 -10.28 -28.73 8.79
CA GLU A 90 -8.98 -28.46 9.40
C GLU A 90 -7.85 -28.46 8.36
N GLU A 91 -7.77 -29.48 7.50
CA GLU A 91 -6.77 -29.61 6.42
C GLU A 91 -6.84 -28.45 5.42
N ALA A 92 -8.05 -28.07 5.00
CA ALA A 92 -8.25 -26.96 4.07
C ALA A 92 -8.19 -25.58 4.75
N ASN A 93 -7.99 -25.53 6.08
CA ASN A 93 -8.06 -24.32 6.91
C ASN A 93 -9.34 -23.49 6.62
N LEU A 94 -10.45 -24.19 6.38
CA LEU A 94 -11.64 -23.61 5.75
C LEU A 94 -12.35 -22.62 6.68
N GLU A 95 -12.24 -22.82 7.99
CA GLU A 95 -12.73 -21.86 8.99
C GLU A 95 -12.05 -20.48 8.84
N ALA A 96 -10.72 -20.43 8.74
CA ALA A 96 -10.01 -19.16 8.55
C ALA A 96 -10.33 -18.50 7.20
N VAL A 97 -10.47 -19.30 6.13
CA VAL A 97 -10.81 -18.80 4.79
C VAL A 97 -12.23 -18.22 4.75
N LEU A 98 -13.21 -18.90 5.38
CA LEU A 98 -14.59 -18.43 5.45
C LEU A 98 -14.71 -17.20 6.35
N ASN A 99 -14.06 -17.17 7.51
CA ASN A 99 -14.04 -16.00 8.39
C ASN A 99 -13.37 -14.79 7.72
N HIS A 100 -12.31 -15.00 6.93
CA HIS A 100 -11.69 -13.94 6.13
C HIS A 100 -12.60 -13.46 4.97
N LEU A 101 -13.39 -14.35 4.37
CA LEU A 101 -14.41 -13.98 3.38
C LEU A 101 -15.60 -13.23 4.00
N ASP A 102 -15.98 -13.56 5.24
CA ASP A 102 -16.94 -12.78 6.03
C ASP A 102 -16.39 -11.36 6.25
N GLY A 103 -15.11 -11.22 6.62
CA GLY A 103 -14.41 -9.93 6.70
C GLY A 103 -14.40 -9.14 5.39
N ILE A 104 -14.00 -9.74 4.26
CA ILE A 104 -14.01 -9.07 2.93
C ILE A 104 -15.41 -8.54 2.57
N VAL A 105 -16.46 -9.25 2.98
CA VAL A 105 -17.86 -8.85 2.70
C VAL A 105 -18.35 -7.76 3.65
N GLU A 106 -17.85 -7.69 4.90
CA GLU A 106 -18.13 -6.56 5.81
C GLU A 106 -17.33 -5.29 5.45
N ASP A 107 -16.07 -5.45 5.00
CA ASP A 107 -15.22 -4.36 4.49
C ASP A 107 -15.68 -3.83 3.12
N GLY A 108 -16.55 -4.57 2.42
CA GLY A 108 -17.06 -4.23 1.09
C GLY A 108 -18.16 -3.18 1.13
N GLU A 109 -17.92 -2.02 0.51
CA GLU A 109 -18.97 -1.02 0.28
C GLU A 109 -20.15 -1.61 -0.53
N PRO A 110 -21.41 -1.35 -0.15
CA PRO A 110 -22.57 -1.85 -0.87
C PRO A 110 -22.70 -1.15 -2.23
N GLN A 111 -22.27 -1.83 -3.30
CA GLN A 111 -22.41 -1.37 -4.68
C GLN A 111 -23.52 -2.17 -5.39
N GLU A 112 -24.41 -1.45 -6.08
CA GLU A 112 -25.45 -2.07 -6.93
C GLU A 112 -24.89 -2.62 -8.24
N GLU A 113 -23.74 -2.10 -8.70
CA GLU A 113 -23.08 -2.58 -9.91
C GLU A 113 -22.28 -3.87 -9.67
N PRO A 114 -22.22 -4.80 -10.66
CA PRO A 114 -21.40 -5.99 -10.54
C PRO A 114 -19.91 -5.65 -10.39
N ALA A 115 -19.33 -6.00 -9.25
CA ALA A 115 -17.89 -5.88 -9.03
C ALA A 115 -17.08 -6.59 -10.14
N TRP A 116 -15.91 -6.03 -10.48
CA TRP A 116 -15.03 -6.54 -11.54
C TRP A 116 -14.76 -8.04 -11.44
N ARG A 117 -14.59 -8.69 -12.59
CA ARG A 117 -14.21 -10.11 -12.73
C ARG A 117 -13.11 -10.22 -13.79
N PRO A 118 -12.19 -11.18 -13.66
CA PRO A 118 -11.21 -11.48 -14.70
C PRO A 118 -11.90 -11.68 -16.04
N SER A 119 -11.41 -10.98 -17.07
CA SER A 119 -11.93 -11.07 -18.43
C SER A 119 -11.62 -12.41 -19.11
N GLY A 120 -10.63 -13.13 -18.59
CA GLY A 120 -10.05 -14.32 -19.23
C GLY A 120 -8.96 -13.97 -20.25
N ILE A 121 -8.67 -12.68 -20.44
CA ILE A 121 -7.55 -12.18 -21.25
C ILE A 121 -6.45 -11.74 -20.27
N PRO A 122 -5.37 -12.55 -20.10
CA PRO A 122 -4.39 -12.31 -19.05
C PRO A 122 -3.64 -10.97 -19.22
N GLU A 123 -3.48 -10.48 -20.45
CA GLU A 123 -2.83 -9.20 -20.74
C GLU A 123 -3.63 -7.99 -20.22
N ASP A 124 -4.96 -8.03 -20.31
CA ASP A 124 -5.82 -6.93 -19.87
C ASP A 124 -6.12 -7.01 -18.37
N ASP A 125 -6.26 -8.21 -17.82
CA ASP A 125 -6.38 -8.45 -16.38
C ASP A 125 -5.09 -8.02 -15.65
N ALA A 126 -3.92 -8.42 -16.16
CA ALA A 126 -2.63 -7.99 -15.61
C ALA A 126 -2.39 -6.48 -15.78
N ARG A 127 -2.77 -5.88 -16.92
CA ARG A 127 -2.68 -4.42 -17.12
C ARG A 127 -3.51 -3.67 -16.09
N SER A 128 -4.73 -4.12 -15.83
CA SER A 128 -5.65 -3.49 -14.87
C SER A 128 -5.05 -3.48 -13.45
N ALA A 129 -4.41 -4.58 -13.03
CA ALA A 129 -3.70 -4.65 -11.76
C ALA A 129 -2.40 -3.80 -11.71
N LEU A 130 -1.63 -3.75 -12.80
CA LEU A 130 -0.31 -3.12 -12.82
C LEU A 130 -0.34 -1.60 -13.02
N VAL A 131 -1.29 -1.06 -13.80
CA VAL A 131 -1.35 0.36 -14.18
C VAL A 131 -1.25 1.33 -12.99
N PRO A 132 -1.97 1.14 -11.85
CA PRO A 132 -1.87 2.04 -10.70
C PRO A 132 -0.43 2.16 -10.16
N SER A 133 0.27 1.04 -10.00
CA SER A 133 1.66 1.02 -9.53
C SER A 133 2.63 1.67 -10.53
N LEU A 134 2.43 1.44 -11.83
CA LEU A 134 3.25 2.04 -12.89
C LEU A 134 3.07 3.56 -12.95
N LEU A 135 1.85 4.06 -12.72
CA LEU A 135 1.57 5.50 -12.62
C LEU A 135 2.22 6.13 -11.38
N GLN A 136 2.25 5.43 -10.25
CA GLN A 136 2.97 5.86 -9.05
C GLN A 136 4.48 5.96 -9.30
N HIS A 137 5.08 4.93 -9.91
CA HIS A 137 6.51 4.93 -10.29
C HIS A 137 6.84 6.07 -11.27
N ARG A 138 6.05 6.24 -12.33
CA ARG A 138 6.18 7.36 -13.28
C ARG A 138 6.16 8.71 -12.58
N SER A 139 5.23 8.90 -11.63
CA SER A 139 5.09 10.15 -10.86
C SER A 139 6.31 10.42 -9.97
N CYS A 140 6.91 9.37 -9.40
CA CYS A 140 8.15 9.46 -8.63
C CYS A 140 9.34 9.87 -9.52
N LEU A 141 9.54 9.18 -10.64
CA LEU A 141 10.62 9.46 -11.60
C LEU A 141 10.53 10.88 -12.18
N LEU A 142 9.33 11.35 -12.53
CA LEU A 142 9.12 12.73 -13.00
C LEU A 142 9.43 13.78 -11.92
N ARG A 143 9.21 13.45 -10.63
CA ARG A 143 9.62 14.34 -9.52
C ARG A 143 11.15 14.40 -9.42
N ALA A 144 11.82 13.27 -9.39
CA ALA A 144 13.28 13.19 -9.33
C ALA A 144 13.97 13.87 -10.54
N LEU A 145 13.44 13.66 -11.74
CA LEU A 145 13.95 14.30 -12.96
C LEU A 145 13.87 15.83 -12.89
N ARG A 146 12.73 16.39 -12.45
CA ARG A 146 12.58 17.84 -12.27
C ARG A 146 13.57 18.40 -11.24
N THR A 147 13.77 17.70 -10.13
CA THR A 147 14.79 18.08 -9.13
C THR A 147 16.19 18.13 -9.76
N LYS A 148 16.59 17.11 -10.54
CA LYS A 148 17.91 17.09 -11.19
C LYS A 148 18.06 18.12 -12.32
N GLN A 149 16.99 18.42 -13.05
CA GLN A 149 16.99 19.51 -14.04
C GLN A 149 17.18 20.88 -13.36
N GLU A 150 16.54 21.11 -12.21
CA GLU A 150 16.68 22.36 -11.46
C GLU A 150 18.05 22.52 -10.80
N GLU A 151 18.59 21.47 -10.19
CA GLU A 151 19.97 21.44 -9.67
C GLU A 151 20.99 21.74 -10.78
N ASN A 152 20.86 21.09 -11.93
CA ASN A 152 21.75 21.27 -13.07
C ASN A 152 21.63 22.69 -13.67
N ARG A 153 20.43 23.27 -13.71
CA ARG A 153 20.21 24.66 -14.15
C ARG A 153 20.99 25.64 -13.27
N LYS A 154 20.85 25.55 -11.96
CA LYS A 154 21.58 26.40 -10.99
C LYS A 154 23.10 26.20 -11.07
N ALA A 155 23.54 24.95 -11.25
CA ALA A 155 24.96 24.65 -11.44
C ALA A 155 25.51 25.28 -12.73
N ALA A 156 24.76 25.20 -13.84
CA ALA A 156 25.14 25.81 -15.12
C ALA A 156 25.20 27.36 -15.04
N GLU A 157 24.22 27.98 -14.38
CA GLU A 157 24.19 29.42 -14.10
C GLU A 157 25.44 29.84 -13.30
N SER A 158 25.75 29.14 -12.21
CA SER A 158 26.95 29.39 -11.39
C SER A 158 28.27 29.20 -12.16
N VAL A 159 28.35 28.20 -13.05
CA VAL A 159 29.52 27.99 -13.93
C VAL A 159 29.67 29.12 -14.95
N LEU A 160 28.58 29.64 -15.50
CA LEU A 160 28.63 30.79 -16.43
C LEU A 160 29.11 32.07 -15.71
N GLU A 161 28.59 32.35 -14.51
CA GLU A 161 29.09 33.44 -13.67
C GLU A 161 30.58 33.28 -13.36
N GLY A 162 31.00 32.09 -12.92
CA GLY A 162 32.41 31.81 -12.62
C GLY A 162 33.32 32.02 -13.82
N ARG A 163 32.89 31.60 -15.01
CA ARG A 163 33.61 31.86 -16.28
C ARG A 163 33.67 33.34 -16.62
N GLY A 164 32.64 34.12 -16.32
CA GLY A 164 32.63 35.58 -16.46
C GLY A 164 33.70 36.23 -15.58
N ARG A 165 33.70 35.92 -14.27
CA ARG A 165 34.67 36.44 -13.29
C ARG A 165 36.11 36.08 -13.67
N ILE A 166 36.36 34.86 -14.16
CA ILE A 166 37.68 34.44 -14.64
C ILE A 166 38.14 35.27 -15.84
N ARG A 167 37.23 35.59 -16.79
CA ARG A 167 37.56 36.42 -17.95
C ARG A 167 37.93 37.84 -17.53
N GLU A 168 37.15 38.45 -16.65
CA GLU A 168 37.42 39.78 -16.11
C GLU A 168 38.79 39.84 -15.40
N LEU A 169 39.09 38.84 -14.55
CA LEU A 169 40.40 38.71 -13.90
C LEU A 169 41.53 38.54 -14.93
N GLN A 170 41.32 37.78 -16.01
CA GLN A 170 42.31 37.64 -17.08
C GLN A 170 42.55 38.97 -17.82
N GLU A 171 41.51 39.75 -18.09
CA GLU A 171 41.62 41.08 -18.71
C GLU A 171 42.36 42.07 -17.81
N GLN A 172 42.06 42.11 -16.50
CA GLN A 172 42.77 42.91 -15.51
C GLN A 172 44.26 42.54 -15.42
N ILE A 173 44.58 41.25 -15.35
CA ILE A 173 45.97 40.75 -15.33
C ILE A 173 46.69 41.10 -16.63
N GLN A 174 46.03 41.00 -17.79
CA GLN A 174 46.62 41.38 -19.07
C GLN A 174 46.89 42.89 -19.14
N ALA A 175 45.92 43.73 -18.77
CA ALA A 175 46.09 45.19 -18.73
C ALA A 175 47.26 45.59 -17.83
N HIS A 176 47.35 44.99 -16.64
CA HIS A 176 48.49 45.19 -15.74
C HIS A 176 49.80 44.75 -16.40
N ARG A 177 49.87 43.57 -17.03
CA ARG A 177 51.09 43.11 -17.73
C ARG A 177 51.50 44.01 -18.89
N GLN A 178 50.57 44.61 -19.65
CA GLN A 178 50.93 45.57 -20.69
C GLN A 178 51.45 46.89 -20.09
N GLY A 179 50.88 47.36 -18.98
CA GLY A 179 51.37 48.56 -18.26
C GLY A 179 52.78 48.41 -17.67
N TRP A 180 53.23 47.17 -17.43
CA TRP A 180 54.59 46.86 -16.95
C TRP A 180 55.57 46.54 -18.08
N LYS A 181 55.16 46.55 -19.36
CA LYS A 181 56.09 46.52 -20.48
C LYS A 181 56.74 47.89 -20.61
N VAL A 182 57.97 48.01 -20.10
CA VAL A 182 58.87 49.10 -20.45
C VAL A 182 59.04 49.10 -21.98
N PRO A 183 58.90 50.23 -22.69
CA PRO A 183 59.20 50.27 -24.11
C PRO A 183 60.67 49.93 -24.35
N GLU A 184 60.93 48.91 -25.16
CA GLU A 184 62.27 48.54 -25.63
C GLU A 184 62.84 49.70 -26.47
N GLY A 185 63.52 50.62 -25.79
CA GLY A 185 63.94 51.89 -26.37
C GLY A 185 64.49 52.91 -25.36
N ARG A 186 64.81 52.49 -24.11
CA ARG A 186 65.54 53.32 -23.16
C ARG A 186 66.83 52.63 -22.72
N GLU A 187 67.91 53.11 -23.30
CA GLU A 187 69.30 52.77 -23.02
C GLU A 187 69.58 52.84 -21.51
N LEU A 188 70.23 51.79 -20.99
CA LEU A 188 70.64 51.70 -19.58
C LEU A 188 71.79 52.69 -19.31
N ALA A 189 71.46 53.86 -18.77
CA ALA A 189 72.47 54.74 -18.18
C ALA A 189 73.13 54.04 -16.97
N PRO A 190 74.48 54.08 -16.84
CA PRO A 190 75.18 53.37 -15.77
C PRO A 190 74.90 53.98 -14.39
N ALA A 191 74.79 53.12 -13.37
CA ALA A 191 74.52 53.53 -12.00
C ALA A 191 75.73 54.24 -11.35
N PRO A 192 75.54 55.39 -10.67
CA PRO A 192 76.57 56.00 -9.81
C PRO A 192 76.47 55.50 -8.34
N PRO A 193 77.55 55.58 -7.54
CA PRO A 193 77.75 54.62 -6.45
C PRO A 193 78.06 55.27 -5.07
N TRP A 194 77.04 55.41 -4.20
CA TRP A 194 77.16 55.67 -2.75
C TRP A 194 75.75 55.67 -2.13
N GLY A 195 75.52 55.35 -0.85
CA GLY A 195 76.41 54.81 0.17
C GLY A 195 75.73 54.83 1.55
N SER A 196 75.77 53.70 2.26
CA SER A 196 75.58 53.51 3.71
C SER A 196 74.27 53.89 4.44
N SER A 197 73.94 53.00 5.38
CA SER A 197 73.23 53.22 6.68
C SER A 197 71.74 53.59 6.69
N GLY A 198 70.96 52.69 7.31
CA GLY A 198 69.55 52.90 7.69
C GLY A 198 68.92 51.63 8.24
N SER A 199 69.16 51.32 9.52
CA SER A 199 68.58 50.17 10.23
C SER A 199 67.48 50.63 11.20
N LEU A 200 66.58 49.69 11.57
CA LEU A 200 65.47 49.83 12.53
C LEU A 200 64.27 50.68 12.03
N SER A 201 63.01 50.43 12.39
CA SER A 201 62.46 49.45 13.35
C SER A 201 61.00 49.01 13.02
N SER A 202 60.53 48.01 13.76
CA SER A 202 59.22 47.33 13.75
C SER A 202 57.93 48.17 13.66
N GLY A 203 56.85 47.55 13.16
CA GLY A 203 55.46 47.98 13.35
C GLY A 203 54.41 46.99 12.83
N VAL A 204 54.00 46.01 13.66
CA VAL A 204 52.94 45.03 13.33
C VAL A 204 51.56 45.57 13.72
N LEU A 205 50.55 45.51 12.82
CA LEU A 205 49.14 45.35 13.25
C LEU A 205 48.20 44.79 12.17
N VAL A 206 47.37 43.82 12.59
CA VAL A 206 46.37 42.95 11.88
C VAL A 206 45.40 42.48 13.00
N PRO A 207 44.06 42.25 12.85
CA PRO A 207 43.23 41.86 11.68
C PRO A 207 42.01 42.83 11.50
N PRO A 208 40.76 42.49 11.07
CA PRO A 208 40.20 41.25 10.47
C PRO A 208 39.25 41.39 9.24
N LEU A 209 38.97 40.22 8.65
CA LEU A 209 37.89 39.94 7.69
C LEU A 209 36.54 39.69 8.42
N PRO A 210 35.38 40.06 7.85
CA PRO A 210 34.09 39.52 8.25
C PRO A 210 33.76 38.23 7.48
N GLY A 211 33.20 37.23 8.18
CA GLY A 211 32.89 35.91 7.64
C GLY A 211 31.53 35.78 6.95
N THR A 212 31.41 34.71 6.16
CA THR A 212 30.17 34.17 5.58
C THR A 212 29.14 33.75 6.62
N GLN A 213 27.86 33.97 6.31
CA GLN A 213 26.77 33.03 6.59
C GLN A 213 26.45 32.24 5.31
#